data_AF-A0A069N856-F1
#
_entry.id   AF-A0A069N856-F1
#
_cell.length_a   1.000
_cell.length_b   1.000
_cell.length_c   1.000
_cell.angle_alpha   90.00
_cell.angle_beta   90.00
_cell.angle_gamma   90.00
#
_symmetry.space_group_name_H-M   'P 1'
#
loop_
_entity.id
_entity.type
_entity.pdbx_description
1 polymer ?
#
loop_
_entity_poly.entity_id
_entity_poly.type
_entity_poly.pdbx_seq_one_letter_code
_entity_poly.pdbx_strand_id
1 'polypeptide(L)'
;MPHLAQKAIADEVNLTEFLESVLKAEHTARLVRQRATFARLAGFPAIKTLDGFDFAAASGVPKSQVQELASLAFLERNENVVLLGPSGTGKTHIAMALGYAATQAGIKVRFITAADLLMILTT
;
A
#
# COMPACT_ATOMS: atom_id res chain seq x y z
N MET A 1 -4.26 -25.87 -4.66
CA MET A 1 -3.06 -25.95 -3.80
C MET A 1 -2.60 -27.40 -3.67
N PRO A 2 -2.14 -28.08 -4.74
CA PRO A 2 -1.82 -29.51 -4.68
C PRO A 2 -0.62 -29.83 -3.77
N HIS A 3 0.33 -28.91 -3.68
CA HIS A 3 1.52 -29.03 -2.85
C HIS A 3 1.22 -29.07 -1.34
N LEU A 4 0.16 -28.39 -0.86
CA LEU A 4 -0.24 -28.45 0.56
C LEU A 4 -0.83 -29.81 0.93
N ALA A 5 -1.59 -30.42 0.01
CA ALA A 5 -2.11 -31.77 0.21
C ALA A 5 -0.98 -32.80 0.21
N GLN A 6 -0.02 -32.70 -0.72
CA GLN A 6 1.17 -33.56 -0.73
C GLN A 6 2.01 -33.41 0.54
N LYS A 7 2.18 -32.17 1.04
CA LYS A 7 2.88 -31.91 2.29
C LYS A 7 2.14 -32.49 3.49
N ALA A 8 0.83 -32.31 3.59
CA ALA A 8 0.03 -32.87 4.69
C ALA A 8 0.05 -34.41 4.72
N ILE A 9 0.07 -35.05 3.55
CA ILE A 9 0.24 -36.51 3.45
C ILE A 9 1.64 -36.93 3.92
N ALA A 10 2.69 -36.21 3.50
CA ALA A 10 4.07 -36.51 3.90
C ALA A 10 4.33 -36.29 5.40
N ASP A 11 3.69 -35.28 5.98
CA ASP A 11 3.85 -34.88 7.38
C ASP A 11 2.82 -35.59 8.31
N GLU A 12 2.03 -36.56 7.81
CA GLU A 12 0.96 -37.28 8.52
C GLU A 12 -0.02 -36.36 9.31
N VAL A 13 -0.30 -35.20 8.72
CA VAL A 13 -1.08 -34.13 9.33
C VAL A 13 -2.56 -34.53 9.37
N ASN A 14 -3.22 -34.31 10.52
CA ASN A 14 -4.65 -34.59 10.65
C ASN A 14 -5.50 -33.64 9.78
N LEU A 15 -6.77 -34.02 9.52
CA LEU A 15 -7.66 -33.26 8.64
C LEU A 15 -7.86 -31.81 9.09
N THR A 16 -7.90 -31.56 10.40
CA THR A 16 -8.10 -30.21 10.96
C THR A 16 -6.91 -29.31 10.66
N GLU A 17 -5.69 -29.79 10.89
CA GLU A 17 -4.46 -29.06 10.58
C GLU A 17 -4.29 -28.85 9.06
N PHE A 18 -4.64 -29.85 8.25
CA PHE A 18 -4.66 -29.69 6.80
C PHE A 18 -5.65 -28.59 6.37
N LEU A 19 -6.89 -28.63 6.88
CA LEU A 19 -7.90 -27.63 6.59
C LEU A 19 -7.44 -26.22 7.01
N GLU A 20 -6.84 -26.09 8.19
CA GLU A 20 -6.27 -24.83 8.66
C GLU A 20 -5.19 -24.31 7.71
N SER A 21 -4.29 -25.18 7.23
CA SER A 21 -3.24 -24.81 6.28
C SER A 21 -3.82 -24.28 4.95
N VAL A 22 -4.87 -24.92 4.44
CA VAL A 22 -5.54 -24.53 3.20
C VAL A 22 -6.25 -23.19 3.38
N LEU A 23 -6.96 -22.99 4.49
CA LEU A 23 -7.64 -21.75 4.80
C LEU A 23 -6.65 -20.58 4.96
N LYS A 24 -5.54 -20.78 5.68
CA LYS A 24 -4.46 -19.76 5.79
C LYS A 24 -3.90 -19.38 4.43
N ALA A 25 -3.67 -20.37 3.57
CA ALA A 25 -3.14 -20.14 2.23
C ALA A 25 -4.13 -19.40 1.32
N GLU A 26 -5.43 -19.75 1.37
CA GLU A 26 -6.48 -19.03 0.65
C GLU A 26 -6.60 -17.59 1.13
N HIS A 27 -6.64 -17.38 2.44
CA HIS A 27 -6.73 -16.07 3.05
C HIS A 27 -5.56 -15.16 2.62
N THR A 28 -4.33 -15.68 2.69
CA THR A 28 -3.14 -14.96 2.24
C THR A 28 -3.23 -14.60 0.75
N ALA A 29 -3.63 -15.55 -0.09
CA ALA A 29 -3.78 -15.31 -1.53
C ALA A 29 -4.86 -14.27 -1.83
N ARG A 30 -5.94 -14.23 -1.03
CA ARG A 30 -7.00 -13.22 -1.12
C ARG A 30 -6.48 -11.82 -0.79
N LEU A 31 -5.73 -11.68 0.31
CA LEU A 31 -5.12 -10.40 0.69
C LEU A 31 -4.16 -9.87 -0.40
N VAL A 32 -3.35 -10.75 -0.99
CA VAL A 32 -2.45 -10.37 -2.10
C VAL A 32 -3.23 -9.85 -3.30
N ARG A 33 -4.29 -10.56 -3.73
CA ARG A 33 -5.15 -10.11 -4.84
C ARG A 33 -5.85 -8.79 -4.53
N GLN A 34 -6.29 -8.60 -3.29
CA GLN A 34 -6.95 -7.37 -2.85
C GLN A 34 -6.00 -6.18 -2.93
N ARG A 35 -4.79 -6.29 -2.35
CA ARG A 35 -3.75 -5.26 -2.39
C ARG A 35 -3.39 -4.87 -3.82
N ALA A 36 -3.14 -5.86 -4.68
CA ALA A 36 -2.85 -5.63 -6.10
C ALA A 36 -4.01 -4.92 -6.82
N THR A 37 -5.25 -5.29 -6.50
CA THR A 37 -6.43 -4.64 -7.05
C THR A 37 -6.54 -3.19 -6.60
N PHE A 38 -6.33 -2.91 -5.31
CA PHE A 38 -6.39 -1.54 -4.78
C PHE A 38 -5.27 -0.66 -5.34
N ALA A 39 -4.04 -1.17 -5.44
CA ALA A 39 -2.94 -0.46 -6.10
C ALA A 39 -3.26 -0.12 -7.56
N ARG A 40 -3.86 -1.06 -8.31
CA ARG A 40 -4.28 -0.83 -9.70
C ARG A 40 -5.40 0.21 -9.81
N LEU A 41 -6.42 0.12 -8.98
CA LEU A 41 -7.57 1.05 -9.00
C LEU A 41 -7.22 2.45 -8.50
N ALA A 42 -6.17 2.58 -7.68
CA ALA A 42 -5.71 3.86 -7.18
C ALA A 42 -5.25 4.80 -8.29
N GLY A 43 -4.81 4.29 -9.45
CA GLY A 43 -4.47 5.13 -10.60
C GLY A 43 -3.16 5.91 -10.44
N PHE A 44 -2.20 5.37 -9.68
CA PHE A 44 -0.87 5.97 -9.58
C PHE A 44 -0.19 6.04 -10.96
N PRO A 45 0.42 7.17 -11.35
CA PRO A 45 1.22 7.26 -12.57
C PRO A 45 2.42 6.29 -12.58
N ALA A 46 2.98 6.02 -11.40
CA ALA A 46 4.01 5.03 -11.17
C ALA A 46 3.91 4.50 -9.73
N ILE A 47 4.30 3.24 -9.51
CA ILE A 47 4.45 2.71 -8.16
C ILE A 47 5.72 3.30 -7.55
N LYS A 48 5.56 3.98 -6.40
CA LYS A 48 6.66 4.50 -5.59
C LYS A 48 6.55 3.91 -4.19
N THR A 49 7.69 3.74 -3.53
CA THR A 49 7.79 3.27 -2.14
C THR A 49 8.62 4.25 -1.33
N LEU A 50 8.43 4.25 -0.01
CA LEU A 50 9.23 5.08 0.88
C LEU A 50 10.68 4.58 0.96
N ASP A 51 10.88 3.26 0.88
CA ASP A 51 12.23 2.65 0.83
C ASP A 51 13.00 3.05 -0.43
N GLY A 52 12.29 3.31 -1.53
CA GLY A 52 12.88 3.81 -2.77
C GLY A 52 13.06 5.33 -2.81
N PHE A 53 12.82 6.05 -1.71
CA PHE A 53 13.01 7.50 -1.64
C PHE A 53 14.41 7.85 -1.13
N ASP A 54 15.16 8.62 -1.92
CA ASP A 54 16.48 9.10 -1.53
C ASP A 54 16.36 10.38 -0.68
N PHE A 55 16.38 10.21 0.64
CA PHE A 55 16.38 11.32 1.59
C PHE A 55 17.67 12.14 1.59
N ALA A 56 18.79 11.59 1.08
CA ALA A 56 20.04 12.34 0.98
C ALA A 56 19.99 13.33 -0.19
N ALA A 57 19.38 12.95 -1.31
CA ALA A 57 19.16 13.83 -2.46
C ALA A 57 18.07 14.88 -2.20
N ALA A 58 17.05 14.58 -1.40
CA ALA A 58 15.94 15.47 -1.09
C ALA A 58 16.19 16.35 0.15
N SER A 59 17.18 17.26 0.05
CA SER A 59 17.52 18.16 1.16
C SER A 59 16.31 18.92 1.71
N GLY A 60 16.16 18.96 3.03
CA GLY A 60 15.05 19.65 3.72
C GLY A 60 13.77 18.82 3.93
N VAL A 61 13.70 17.58 3.44
CA VAL A 61 12.59 16.68 3.78
C VAL A 61 12.80 16.09 5.18
N PRO A 62 11.89 16.31 6.15
CA PRO A 62 12.02 15.78 7.50
C PRO A 62 11.76 14.27 7.52
N LYS A 63 12.84 13.47 7.46
CA LYS A 63 12.76 11.99 7.42
C LYS A 63 11.91 11.40 8.54
N SER A 64 12.04 11.92 9.76
CA SER A 64 11.26 11.44 10.93
C SER A 64 9.75 11.60 10.72
N GLN A 65 9.30 12.75 10.21
CA GLN A 65 7.88 13.00 9.94
C GLN A 65 7.37 12.10 8.80
N VAL A 66 8.17 11.88 7.75
CA VAL A 66 7.79 10.97 6.66
C VAL A 66 7.67 9.53 7.17
N GLN A 67 8.56 9.11 8.08
CA GLN A 67 8.47 7.80 8.72
C GLN A 67 7.26 7.67 9.66
N GLU A 68 6.88 8.74 10.37
CA GLU A 68 5.65 8.76 11.15
C GLU A 68 4.42 8.58 10.25
N LEU A 69 4.37 9.30 9.12
CA LEU A 69 3.31 9.14 8.13
C LEU A 69 3.25 7.73 7.52
N ALA A 70 4.39 7.02 7.45
CA ALA A 70 4.46 5.64 6.96
C ALA A 70 3.65 4.66 7.82
N SER A 71 3.38 5.00 9.08
CA SER A 71 2.48 4.23 9.95
C SER A 71 1.02 4.27 9.50
N LEU A 72 0.66 5.26 8.65
CA LEU A 72 -0.70 5.54 8.19
C LEU A 72 -1.69 5.93 9.31
N ALA A 73 -1.21 6.18 10.53
CA ALA A 73 -2.06 6.51 11.67
C ALA A 73 -2.91 7.78 11.46
N PHE A 74 -2.48 8.69 10.58
CA PHE A 74 -3.26 9.87 10.18
C PHE A 74 -4.58 9.49 9.49
N LEU A 75 -4.65 8.34 8.81
CA LEU A 75 -5.88 7.85 8.18
C LEU A 75 -6.91 7.43 9.24
N GLU A 76 -6.48 6.76 10.31
CA GLU A 76 -7.36 6.36 11.41
C GLU A 76 -7.90 7.58 12.17
N ARG A 77 -7.10 8.63 12.28
CA ARG A 77 -7.47 9.90 12.91
C ARG A 77 -8.26 10.86 12.01
N ASN A 78 -8.49 10.49 10.74
CA ASN A 78 -9.11 11.36 9.72
C ASN A 78 -8.39 12.72 9.56
N GLU A 79 -7.06 12.70 9.62
CA GLU A 79 -6.23 13.89 9.48
C GLU A 79 -5.79 14.11 8.04
N ASN A 80 -5.71 15.38 7.63
CA ASN A 80 -5.19 15.76 6.33
C ASN A 80 -3.68 15.97 6.38
N VAL A 81 -2.98 15.41 5.39
CA VAL A 81 -1.54 15.60 5.22
C VAL A 81 -1.29 16.51 4.02
N VAL A 82 -0.64 17.64 4.25
CA VAL A 82 -0.28 18.60 3.20
C VAL A 82 1.24 18.67 3.09
N LEU A 83 1.77 18.29 1.92
CA LEU A 83 3.21 18.35 1.64
C LEU A 83 3.56 19.70 1.03
N LEU A 84 4.35 20.51 1.75
CA LEU A 84 4.78 21.85 1.33
C LEU A 84 6.29 21.89 1.10
N GLY A 85 6.72 22.65 0.10
CA GLY A 85 8.14 22.88 -0.17
C GLY A 85 8.45 23.14 -1.65
N PRO A 86 9.70 23.51 -1.97
CA PRO A 86 10.14 23.84 -3.32
C PRO A 86 9.85 22.75 -4.36
N SER A 87 9.70 23.11 -5.63
CA SER A 87 9.55 22.11 -6.70
C SER A 87 10.76 21.16 -6.73
N GLY A 88 10.55 19.90 -7.12
CA GLY A 88 11.63 18.91 -7.24
C GLY A 88 12.07 18.21 -5.95
N THR A 89 11.54 18.55 -4.78
CA THR A 89 11.94 17.93 -3.49
C THR A 89 11.31 16.57 -3.20
N GLY A 90 10.59 15.97 -4.15
CA GLY A 90 10.03 14.63 -3.99
C GLY A 90 8.65 14.52 -3.35
N LYS A 91 7.91 15.63 -3.15
CA LYS A 91 6.55 15.63 -2.59
C LYS A 91 5.60 14.64 -3.28
N THR A 92 5.56 14.64 -4.61
CA THR A 92 4.71 13.72 -5.38
C THR A 92 5.14 12.26 -5.19
N HIS A 93 6.44 11.99 -5.04
CA HIS A 93 6.93 10.64 -4.71
C HIS A 93 6.41 10.21 -3.35
N ILE A 94 6.57 11.04 -2.32
CA ILE A 94 6.11 10.75 -0.95
C ILE A 94 4.60 10.50 -0.94
N ALA A 95 3.81 11.35 -1.61
CA ALA A 95 2.36 11.17 -1.71
C ALA A 95 1.97 9.84 -2.37
N MET A 96 2.61 9.49 -3.51
CA MET A 96 2.39 8.20 -4.16
C MET A 96 2.84 7.02 -3.29
N ALA A 97 3.95 7.15 -2.58
CA ALA A 97 4.48 6.11 -1.71
C ALA A 97 3.61 5.84 -0.48
N LEU A 98 3.09 6.89 0.15
CA LEU A 98 2.10 6.77 1.24
C LEU A 98 0.80 6.15 0.73
N GLY A 99 0.31 6.60 -0.43
CA GLY A 99 -0.85 6.01 -1.08
C GLY A 99 -0.65 4.52 -1.39
N TYR A 100 0.50 4.14 -1.93
CA TYR A 100 0.83 2.75 -2.18
C TYR A 100 0.87 1.94 -0.87
N ALA A 101 1.54 2.44 0.17
CA ALA A 101 1.55 1.80 1.49
C ALA A 101 0.14 1.57 2.04
N ALA A 102 -0.78 2.53 1.87
CA ALA A 102 -2.18 2.37 2.24
C ALA A 102 -2.89 1.25 1.45
N THR A 103 -2.62 1.11 0.15
CA THR A 103 -3.15 -0.04 -0.62
C THR A 103 -2.61 -1.38 -0.13
N GLN A 104 -1.36 -1.42 0.32
CA GLN A 104 -0.76 -2.60 0.95
C GLN A 104 -1.36 -2.88 2.34
N ALA A 105 -1.82 -1.87 3.05
CA ALA A 105 -2.60 -2.01 4.28
C ALA A 105 -4.08 -2.42 4.04
N GLY A 106 -4.51 -2.61 2.79
CA GLY A 106 -5.89 -2.97 2.47
C GLY A 106 -6.86 -1.78 2.47
N ILE A 107 -6.33 -0.56 2.36
CA ILE A 107 -7.11 0.68 2.29
C ILE A 107 -7.29 1.06 0.81
N LYS A 108 -8.51 1.44 0.42
CA LYS A 108 -8.78 1.93 -0.93
C LYS A 108 -8.23 3.35 -1.06
N VAL A 109 -7.50 3.60 -2.14
CA VAL A 109 -6.87 4.90 -2.42
C VAL A 109 -7.28 5.36 -3.81
N ARG A 110 -7.27 6.68 -4.03
CA ARG A 110 -7.32 7.30 -5.36
C ARG A 110 -6.24 8.37 -5.45
N PHE A 111 -5.43 8.30 -6.49
CA PHE A 111 -4.50 9.35 -6.88
C PHE A 111 -5.11 10.13 -8.04
N ILE A 112 -5.19 11.45 -7.88
CA ILE A 112 -5.79 12.34 -8.87
C ILE A 112 -5.07 13.68 -8.85
N THR A 113 -4.88 14.29 -10.02
CA THR A 113 -4.34 15.65 -10.10
C THR A 113 -5.40 16.66 -9.71
N ALA A 114 -5.00 17.84 -9.25
CA ALA A 114 -5.96 18.90 -8.93
C ALA A 114 -6.80 19.30 -10.16
N ALA A 115 -6.19 19.31 -11.36
CA ALA A 115 -6.87 19.61 -12.60
C ALA A 115 -7.96 18.57 -12.93
N ASP A 116 -7.63 17.27 -12.82
CA ASP A 116 -8.59 16.20 -13.05
C ASP A 116 -9.70 16.19 -12.00
N LEU A 117 -9.35 16.49 -10.74
CA LEU A 117 -10.33 16.58 -9.66
C LEU A 117 -11.34 17.69 -9.92
N LEU A 118 -10.88 18.87 -10.36
CA LEU A 118 -11.79 19.97 -10.72
C LEU A 118 -12.76 19.57 -11.83
N MET A 119 -12.30 18.90 -12.89
CA MET A 119 -13.17 18.43 -13.97
C MET A 119 -14.28 17.48 -13.47
N ILE A 120 -13.96 16.60 -12.52
CA ILE A 120 -14.95 15.67 -11.92
C ILE A 120 -15.97 16.42 -11.04
N LEU A 121 -15.55 17.47 -10.33
CA LEU A 121 -16.42 18.20 -9.40
C LEU A 121 -17.30 19.26 -10.07
N THR A 122 -16.93 19.74 -11.26
CA THR A 122 -17.68 20.77 -12.00
C THR A 122 -18.72 20.21 -12.97
N THR A 123 -18.82 18.89 -13.09
CA THR A 123 -19.78 18.19 -13.94
C THR A 123 -20.91 17.63 -13.10
#